data_AF-A0A9X5XF64-F1
#
_entry.id   AF-A0A9X5XF64-F1
#
_cell.length_a   1.000
_cell.length_b   1.000
_cell.length_c   1.000
_cell.angle_alpha   90.00
_cell.angle_beta   90.00
_cell.angle_gamma   90.00
#
_symmetry.space_group_name_H-M   'P 1'
#
loop_
_entity.id
_entity.type
_entity.pdbx_description
1 polymer ?
#
loop_
_entity_poly.entity_id
_entity_poly.type
_entity_poly.pdbx_seq_one_letter_code
_entity_poly.pdbx_strand_id
1 'polypeptide(L)'
;MDTPQRGTRWLLPCAEITDVPRHPWRGAMLDVARHFQPVSYLRRYVDLLALHKISVFHLHLTDDQGWRMPIAALPKLTEVGGHRAESQKGPAGSDTYDGIPHGGA
;
A
#
# COMPACT_ATOMS: atom_id res chain seq x y z
N MET A 1 -7.72 -12.53 -15.74
CA MET A 1 -8.89 -11.99 -16.48
C MET A 1 -8.45 -10.94 -17.53
N ASP A 2 -7.23 -11.05 -18.09
CA ASP A 2 -6.67 -10.01 -18.98
C ASP A 2 -6.56 -10.46 -20.46
N THR A 3 -7.39 -11.40 -20.88
CA THR A 3 -7.43 -11.78 -22.30
C THR A 3 -8.20 -10.70 -23.07
N PRO A 4 -7.58 -10.01 -24.05
CA PRO A 4 -8.30 -9.06 -24.88
C PRO A 4 -9.50 -9.73 -25.55
N GLN A 5 -10.70 -9.20 -25.34
CA GLN A 5 -11.92 -9.70 -25.97
C GLN A 5 -11.98 -9.21 -27.42
N ARG A 6 -11.29 -9.95 -28.31
CA ARG A 6 -11.25 -9.68 -29.75
C ARG A 6 -12.59 -10.03 -30.39
N GLY A 7 -13.05 -9.21 -31.35
CA GLY A 7 -14.31 -9.45 -32.08
C GLY A 7 -15.58 -8.99 -31.35
N THR A 8 -15.47 -8.53 -30.10
CA THR A 8 -16.60 -7.97 -29.35
C THR A 8 -16.80 -6.50 -29.70
N ARG A 9 -18.03 -6.13 -30.10
CA ARG A 9 -18.44 -4.74 -30.26
C ARG A 9 -18.90 -4.18 -28.91
N TRP A 10 -18.09 -3.30 -28.34
CA TRP A 10 -18.47 -2.54 -27.14
C TRP A 10 -19.35 -1.36 -27.55
N LEU A 11 -20.49 -1.19 -26.89
CA LEU A 11 -21.40 -0.05 -27.08
C LEU A 11 -21.43 0.77 -25.78
N LEU A 12 -21.21 2.08 -25.90
CA LEU A 12 -21.32 3.03 -24.80
C LEU A 12 -22.38 4.08 -25.19
N PRO A 13 -23.33 4.45 -24.32
CA PRO A 13 -24.30 5.49 -24.65
C PRO A 13 -23.61 6.85 -24.82
N CYS A 14 -24.13 7.66 -25.73
CA CYS A 14 -23.75 9.07 -25.79
C CYS A 14 -24.26 9.77 -24.52
N ALA A 15 -23.38 10.50 -23.84
CA ALA A 15 -23.71 11.27 -22.66
C ALA A 15 -22.87 12.55 -22.61
N GLU A 16 -23.43 13.59 -22.02
CA GLU A 16 -22.71 14.80 -21.64
C GLU A 16 -22.41 14.73 -20.15
N ILE A 17 -21.13 14.87 -19.77
CA ILE A 17 -20.68 14.74 -18.39
C ILE A 17 -19.90 15.99 -18.00
N THR A 18 -20.38 16.68 -16.95
CA THR A 18 -19.62 17.71 -16.24
C THR A 18 -19.28 17.17 -14.85
N ASP A 19 -17.99 16.95 -14.58
CA ASP A 19 -17.52 16.40 -13.31
C ASP A 19 -16.29 17.18 -12.82
N VAL A 20 -16.29 17.57 -11.55
CA VAL A 20 -15.20 18.31 -10.91
C VAL A 20 -15.01 17.82 -9.46
N PRO A 21 -13.76 17.76 -8.96
CA PRO A 21 -13.52 17.32 -7.60
C PRO A 21 -14.02 18.36 -6.58
N ARG A 22 -14.86 17.94 -5.63
CA ARG A 22 -15.28 18.76 -4.48
C ARG A 22 -14.08 19.16 -3.60
N HIS A 23 -13.12 18.26 -3.45
CA HIS A 23 -11.92 18.48 -2.64
C HIS A 23 -10.67 18.23 -3.49
N PRO A 24 -9.67 19.15 -3.49
CA PRO A 24 -8.42 18.94 -4.21
C PRO A 24 -7.59 17.80 -3.60
N TRP A 25 -7.63 17.68 -2.27
CA TRP A 25 -6.98 16.62 -1.53
C TRP A 25 -7.94 15.45 -1.29
N ARG A 26 -7.76 14.36 -2.04
CA ARG A 26 -8.49 13.10 -1.87
C ARG A 26 -7.45 12.06 -1.54
N GLY A 27 -7.31 11.77 -0.25
CA GLY A 27 -6.20 10.98 0.27
C GLY A 27 -6.59 9.56 0.65
N ALA A 28 -5.68 8.62 0.43
CA ALA A 28 -5.69 7.30 1.03
C ALA A 28 -4.33 7.03 1.69
N MET A 29 -4.34 6.47 2.90
CA MET A 29 -3.12 6.08 3.62
C MET A 29 -2.96 4.57 3.60
N LEU A 30 -1.73 4.10 3.40
CA LEU A 30 -1.36 2.69 3.54
C LEU A 30 -0.17 2.57 4.50
N ASP A 31 -0.34 1.73 5.52
CA ASP A 31 0.71 1.36 6.46
C ASP A 31 1.46 0.13 5.95
N VAL A 32 2.70 0.34 5.51
CA VAL A 32 3.62 -0.75 5.16
C VAL A 32 4.66 -1.01 6.25
N ALA A 33 4.73 -0.13 7.26
CA ALA A 33 5.65 -0.26 8.37
C ALA A 33 5.26 -1.43 9.27
N ARG A 34 3.99 -1.55 9.65
CA ARG A 34 3.50 -2.66 10.48
C ARG A 34 3.52 -3.99 9.76
N HIS A 35 3.02 -4.04 8.52
CA HIS A 35 3.06 -5.23 7.68
C HIS A 35 3.47 -4.83 6.26
N PHE A 36 4.67 -5.28 5.88
CA PHE A 36 5.26 -5.00 4.59
C PHE A 36 4.38 -5.49 3.45
N GLN A 37 4.28 -4.69 2.40
CA GLN A 37 3.62 -5.04 1.15
C GLN A 37 4.65 -4.97 0.02
N PRO A 38 4.71 -5.97 -0.88
CA PRO A 38 5.63 -5.93 -2.00
C PRO A 38 5.28 -4.79 -2.96
N VAL A 39 6.27 -4.30 -3.72
CA VAL A 39 6.08 -3.21 -4.70
C VAL A 39 4.99 -3.52 -5.73
N SER A 40 4.81 -4.79 -6.11
CA SER A 40 3.73 -5.22 -7.00
C SER A 40 2.34 -4.91 -6.43
N TYR A 41 2.15 -5.11 -5.12
CA TYR A 41 0.93 -4.72 -4.43
C TYR A 41 0.74 -3.21 -4.44
N LEU A 42 1.79 -2.43 -4.16
CA LEU A 42 1.72 -0.96 -4.17
C LEU A 42 1.32 -0.42 -5.55
N ARG A 43 1.85 -0.99 -6.63
CA ARG A 43 1.45 -0.65 -8.00
C ARG A 43 -0.05 -0.90 -8.23
N ARG A 44 -0.53 -2.09 -7.86
CA ARG A 44 -1.95 -2.43 -7.96
C ARG A 44 -2.82 -1.51 -7.11
N TYR A 45 -2.35 -1.13 -5.92
CA TYR A 45 -3.05 -0.20 -5.04
C TYR A 45 -3.19 1.18 -5.70
N VAL A 46 -2.12 1.70 -6.30
CA VAL A 46 -2.14 2.98 -7.04
C VAL A 46 -3.09 2.92 -8.24
N ASP A 47 -3.15 1.81 -8.98
CA ASP A 47 -4.14 1.64 -10.07
C ASP A 47 -5.57 1.78 -9.55
N LEU A 48 -5.86 1.22 -8.37
CA LEU A 48 -7.17 1.33 -7.73
C LEU A 48 -7.45 2.74 -7.22
N LEU A 49 -6.46 3.44 -6.66
CA LEU A 49 -6.60 4.84 -6.27
C LEU A 49 -6.95 5.72 -7.49
N ALA A 50 -6.25 5.51 -8.61
CA ALA A 50 -6.48 6.22 -9.86
C ALA A 50 -7.88 5.93 -10.42
N LEU A 51 -8.32 4.67 -10.42
CA LEU A 51 -9.68 4.27 -10.84
C LEU A 51 -10.77 5.03 -10.05
N HIS A 52 -10.53 5.29 -8.76
CA HIS A 52 -11.47 6.01 -7.88
C HIS A 52 -11.20 7.52 -7.80
N LYS A 53 -10.37 8.07 -8.70
CA LYS A 53 -9.97 9.49 -8.73
C LYS A 53 -9.33 10.00 -7.43
N ILE A 54 -8.76 9.14 -6.58
CA ILE A 54 -7.99 9.54 -5.39
C ILE A 54 -6.67 10.17 -5.86
N SER A 55 -6.33 11.34 -5.34
CA SER A 55 -5.20 12.16 -5.83
C SER A 55 -3.95 12.09 -4.96
N VAL A 56 -4.07 11.67 -3.70
CA VAL A 56 -2.96 11.64 -2.76
C VAL A 56 -2.81 10.25 -2.16
N PHE A 57 -1.59 9.72 -2.25
CA PHE A 57 -1.22 8.48 -1.60
C PHE A 57 -0.26 8.77 -0.44
N HIS A 58 -0.76 8.63 0.79
CA HIS A 58 0.06 8.73 1.99
C HIS A 58 0.63 7.35 2.31
N LEU A 59 1.89 7.14 1.96
CA LEU A 59 2.60 5.90 2.26
C LEU A 59 3.36 6.04 3.58
N HIS A 60 2.92 5.32 4.61
CA HIS A 60 3.56 5.34 5.93
C HIS A 60 4.69 4.30 5.97
N LEU A 61 5.92 4.79 5.88
CA LEU A 61 7.11 3.97 5.61
C LEU A 61 7.80 3.42 6.86
N THR A 62 7.50 3.97 8.04
CA THR A 62 8.26 3.71 9.27
C THR A 62 7.35 3.74 10.51
N ASP A 63 7.53 2.79 11.42
CA ASP A 63 6.88 2.71 12.72
C ASP A 63 7.79 1.89 13.66
N ASP A 64 7.42 1.70 14.92
CA ASP A 64 8.24 0.97 15.90
C ASP A 64 8.58 -0.46 15.44
N GLN A 65 7.67 -1.08 14.68
CA GLN A 65 7.76 -2.49 14.26
C GLN A 65 8.42 -2.67 12.88
N GLY A 66 8.85 -1.59 12.22
CA GLY A 66 9.48 -1.71 10.91
C GLY A 66 9.88 -0.42 10.22
N TRP A 67 10.99 -0.49 9.48
CA TRP A 67 11.51 0.54 8.59
C TRP A 67 11.58 0.02 7.15
N ARG A 68 10.90 0.66 6.19
CA ARG A 68 10.70 0.12 4.83
C ARG A 68 11.41 0.89 3.71
N MET A 69 12.12 1.97 4.02
CA MET A 69 12.74 2.81 2.98
C MET A 69 14.27 2.65 2.98
N PRO A 70 14.90 2.09 1.94
CA PRO A 70 16.36 1.98 1.91
C PRO A 70 17.01 3.37 1.87
N ILE A 71 17.95 3.60 2.79
CA ILE A 71 18.76 4.83 2.86
C ILE A 71 20.22 4.43 2.70
N ALA A 72 20.86 4.86 1.61
CA ALA A 72 22.21 4.41 1.24
C ALA A 72 23.26 4.67 2.34
N ALA A 73 23.15 5.78 3.06
CA ALA A 73 24.06 6.13 4.15
C ALA A 73 23.81 5.33 5.45
N LEU A 74 22.66 4.67 5.59
CA LEU A 74 22.20 4.02 6.81
C LEU A 74 21.60 2.62 6.50
N PRO A 75 22.41 1.67 5.99
CA PRO A 75 21.93 0.36 5.53
C PRO A 75 21.26 -0.46 6.64
N LYS A 76 21.69 -0.28 7.89
CA LYS A 76 21.10 -0.96 9.06
C LYS A 76 19.62 -0.65 9.28
N LEU A 77 19.11 0.46 8.74
CA LEU A 77 17.68 0.79 8.85
C LEU A 77 16.82 -0.27 8.17
N THR A 78 17.22 -0.80 7.02
CA THR A 78 16.50 -1.88 6.34
C THR A 78 17.03 -3.26 6.69
N GLU A 79 18.35 -3.43 6.83
CA GLU A 79 18.96 -4.74 7.17
C GLU A 79 18.51 -5.26 8.54
N VAL A 80 18.33 -4.35 9.52
CA VAL A 80 17.87 -4.70 10.87
C VAL A 80 16.45 -4.20 11.08
N GLY A 81 16.21 -2.90 10.88
CA GLY A 81 14.88 -2.30 11.12
C GLY A 81 13.80 -2.76 10.16
N GLY A 82 14.16 -3.40 9.03
CA GLY A 82 13.21 -4.03 8.11
C GLY A 82 12.65 -5.36 8.61
N HIS A 83 13.10 -5.87 9.76
CA HIS A 83 12.78 -7.22 10.23
C HIS A 83 12.38 -7.25 11.70
N ARG A 84 11.46 -8.15 12.05
CA ARG A 84 11.15 -8.54 13.43
C ARG A 84 10.97 -10.04 13.53
N ALA A 85 11.25 -10.60 14.70
CA ALA A 85 11.17 -12.05 14.94
C ALA A 85 9.72 -12.55 15.02
N GLU A 86 8.80 -11.70 15.48
CA GLU A 86 7.39 -12.04 15.73
C GLU A 86 6.54 -10.79 15.90
N SER A 87 5.21 -10.95 15.93
CA SER A 87 4.24 -9.86 16.09
C SER A 87 3.39 -10.08 17.35
N GLN A 88 3.10 -8.98 18.07
CA GLN A 88 2.27 -9.00 19.27
C GLN A 88 0.83 -9.44 18.92
N LYS A 89 0.28 -10.37 19.71
CA LYS A 89 -1.13 -10.78 19.67
C LYS A 89 -1.89 -10.16 20.84
N GLY A 90 -3.08 -9.65 20.56
CA GLY A 90 -3.96 -9.07 21.58
C GLY A 90 -3.75 -7.56 21.76
N PRO A 91 -4.34 -6.97 22.82
CA PRO A 91 -4.30 -5.53 23.05
C PRO A 91 -2.86 -5.02 23.27
N ALA A 92 -2.65 -3.71 23.11
CA ALA A 92 -1.35 -3.09 23.36
C ALA A 92 -0.83 -3.45 24.76
N GLY A 93 0.43 -3.88 24.84
CA GLY A 93 1.07 -4.34 26.09
C GLY A 93 0.85 -5.82 26.41
N SER A 94 0.37 -6.62 25.44
CA SER A 94 0.29 -8.08 25.59
C SER A 94 1.68 -8.72 25.48
N ASP A 95 1.96 -9.66 26.37
CA ASP A 95 3.18 -10.49 26.34
C ASP A 95 3.04 -11.72 25.42
N THR A 96 1.94 -11.81 24.66
CA THR A 96 1.71 -12.92 23.72
C THR A 96 2.14 -12.53 22.32
N TYR A 97 2.90 -13.39 21.65
CA TYR A 97 3.39 -13.17 20.28
C TYR A 97 3.04 -14.34 19.35
N ASP A 98 3.18 -14.12 18.04
CA ASP A 98 2.87 -15.13 17.03
C ASP A 98 4.01 -16.10 16.71
N GLY A 99 5.25 -15.80 17.10
CA GLY A 99 6.43 -16.58 16.73
C GLY A 99 6.73 -16.60 15.23
N ILE A 100 6.13 -15.71 14.43
CA ILE A 100 6.25 -15.69 12.97
C ILE A 100 7.15 -14.51 12.55
N PRO A 101 8.35 -14.78 11.99
CA PRO A 101 9.20 -13.73 11.48
C PRO A 101 8.51 -12.92 10.38
N HIS A 102 8.65 -11.60 10.46
CA HIS A 102 8.12 -10.67 9.46
C HIS A 102 9.22 -9.72 9.00
N GLY A 103 9.31 -9.48 7.69
CA GLY A 103 10.25 -8.52 7.17
C GLY A 103 9.97 -8.04 5.75
N GLY A 104 10.84 -7.16 5.28
CA GLY A 104 10.80 -6.58 3.94
C GLY A 104 11.16 -5.10 3.93
N ALA A 105 11.72 -4.66 2.80
CA ALA A 105 12.09 -3.28 2.49
C ALA A 105 12.02 -3.08 0.97
#